data_AF-A0A3Q0JA64-F1
#
_entry.id   AF-A0A3Q0JA64-F1
#
_cell.length_a   1.000
_cell.length_b   1.000
_cell.length_c   1.000
_cell.angle_alpha   90.00
_cell.angle_beta   90.00
_cell.angle_gamma   90.00
#
_symmetry.space_group_name_H-M   'P 1'
#
loop_
_entity.id
_entity.type
_entity.pdbx_description
1 polymer ?
#
loop_
_entity_poly.entity_id
_entity_poly.type
_entity_poly.pdbx_seq_one_letter_code
_entity_poly.pdbx_strand_id
1 'polypeptide(L)' 'MTSAVPIYFKPKDGMPTKMNTYRMSSLNPFQPDRVEKIVKEVVHSHLNETTQYDPETAKEISLTMTAELRDRVKQLEFER' A
#
# COMPACT_ATOMS: atom_id res chain seq x y z
N MET A 1 16.39 -35.55 35.02
CA MET A 1 16.26 -34.85 33.73
C MET A 1 14.85 -35.10 33.20
N THR A 2 13.90 -34.23 33.53
CA THR A 2 12.48 -34.37 33.14
C THR A 2 12.25 -33.60 31.84
N SER A 3 12.17 -34.31 30.71
CA SER A 3 11.84 -33.74 29.41
C SER A 3 10.34 -33.42 29.34
N ALA A 4 9.99 -32.15 29.12
CA ALA A 4 8.62 -31.74 28.84
C ALA A 4 8.15 -32.33 27.50
N VAL A 5 7.05 -33.08 27.52
CA VAL A 5 6.41 -33.62 26.31
C VAL A 5 5.62 -32.48 25.64
N PRO A 6 5.92 -32.11 24.38
CA PRO A 6 5.15 -31.08 23.69
C PRO A 6 3.73 -31.60 23.42
N ILE A 7 2.74 -30.85 23.90
CA ILE A 7 1.32 -31.15 23.70
C ILE A 7 0.96 -30.72 22.27
N TYR A 8 0.97 -31.66 21.33
CA TYR A 8 0.39 -31.41 20.00
C TYR A 8 -1.11 -31.71 20.04
N PHE A 9 -1.93 -30.68 19.84
CA PHE A 9 -3.37 -30.81 19.67
C PHE A 9 -3.65 -31.54 18.35
N LYS A 10 -4.03 -32.83 18.41
CA LYS A 10 -4.53 -33.56 17.24
C LYS A 10 -6.02 -33.23 17.05
N PRO A 11 -6.43 -32.60 15.93
CA PRO A 11 -7.85 -32.39 15.66
C PRO A 11 -8.56 -33.74 15.45
N LYS A 12 -9.79 -33.88 15.98
CA LYS A 12 -10.67 -35.05 15.78
C LYS A 12 -11.21 -35.07 14.35
N ASP A 13 -11.20 -36.24 13.72
CA ASP A 13 -11.76 -36.46 12.38
C ASP A 13 -13.22 -36.01 12.30
N GLY A 14 -13.53 -35.12 11.37
CA GLY A 14 -14.90 -34.67 11.06
C GLY A 14 -15.30 -33.28 11.53
N MET A 15 -14.45 -32.55 12.26
CA MET A 15 -14.71 -31.13 12.56
C MET A 15 -14.04 -30.23 11.52
N PRO A 16 -14.74 -29.24 10.93
CA PRO A 16 -14.10 -28.25 10.09
C PRO A 16 -13.07 -27.50 10.94
N THR A 17 -11.80 -27.74 10.68
CA THR A 17 -10.71 -26.96 11.26
C THR A 17 -10.87 -25.55 10.73
N LYS A 18 -11.40 -24.64 11.55
CA LYS A 18 -11.44 -23.22 11.24
C LYS A 18 -10.01 -22.71 11.27
N MET A 19 -9.29 -22.89 10.16
CA MET A 19 -7.93 -22.40 10.02
C MET A 19 -7.97 -20.87 10.05
N ASN A 20 -7.06 -20.26 10.80
CA ASN A 20 -6.92 -18.82 10.80
C ASN A 20 -6.58 -18.37 9.37
N THR A 21 -7.38 -17.46 8.80
CA THR A 21 -7.13 -16.85 7.48
C THR A 21 -6.00 -15.81 7.51
N TYR A 22 -5.25 -15.75 8.62
CA TYR A 22 -4.14 -14.83 8.81
C TYR A 22 -3.01 -15.18 7.84
N ARG A 23 -2.61 -14.23 7.01
CA ARG A 23 -1.46 -14.35 6.11
C ARG A 23 -0.26 -13.67 6.77
N MET A 24 0.90 -14.32 6.73
CA MET A 24 2.15 -13.78 7.28
C MET A 24 2.84 -12.80 6.32
N SER A 25 2.39 -12.75 5.07
CA SER A 25 2.93 -11.89 4.02
C SER A 25 1.81 -11.18 3.29
N SER A 26 2.07 -9.95 2.86
CA SER A 26 1.18 -9.21 1.96
C SER A 26 1.13 -9.86 0.57
N LEU A 27 -0.06 -9.92 -0.01
CA LEU A 27 -0.31 -10.33 -1.39
C LEU A 27 -0.04 -9.21 -2.39
N ASN A 28 -0.25 -7.98 -1.94
CA ASN A 28 -0.02 -6.77 -2.72
C ASN A 28 0.87 -5.81 -1.92
N PRO A 29 2.17 -6.12 -1.78
CA PRO A 29 3.08 -5.26 -1.06
C PRO A 29 3.29 -3.95 -1.80
N PHE A 30 3.75 -2.93 -1.09
CA PHE A 30 4.11 -1.65 -1.68
C PHE A 30 5.16 -1.81 -2.78
N GLN A 31 4.89 -1.23 -3.96
CA GLN A 31 5.79 -1.27 -5.12
C GLN A 31 6.30 0.14 -5.44
N PRO A 32 7.55 0.48 -5.06
CA PRO A 32 8.08 1.84 -5.20
C PRO A 32 8.10 2.31 -6.66
N ASP A 33 8.45 1.43 -7.61
CA ASP A 33 8.52 1.78 -9.04
C ASP A 33 7.17 2.21 -9.61
N ARG A 34 6.07 1.57 -9.16
CA ARG A 34 4.71 1.93 -9.58
C ARG A 34 4.31 3.29 -9.04
N VAL A 35 4.67 3.58 -7.79
CA VAL A 35 4.40 4.88 -7.17
C VAL A 35 5.25 5.97 -7.79
N GLU A 36 6.54 5.70 -8.08
CA GLU A 36 7.42 6.64 -8.75
C GLU A 36 6.88 7.03 -10.13
N LYS A 37 6.36 6.06 -10.89
CA LYS A 37 5.70 6.34 -12.18
C LYS A 37 4.51 7.29 -12.01
N ILE A 38 3.64 7.05 -11.03
CA ILE A 38 2.51 7.92 -10.72
C ILE A 38 2.98 9.33 -10.34
N VAL A 39 4.04 9.42 -9.52
CA VAL A 39 4.62 10.71 -9.14
C VAL A 39 5.09 11.49 -10.35
N LYS A 40 5.86 10.86 -11.24
CA LYS A 40 6.34 11.50 -12.48
C LYS A 40 5.20 11.96 -13.37
N GLU A 41 4.17 11.11 -13.54
CA GLU A 41 2.99 11.46 -14.35
C GLU A 41 2.25 12.67 -13.78
N VAL A 42 1.93 12.66 -12.48
CA VAL A 42 1.21 13.78 -11.83
C VAL A 42 2.04 15.06 -11.89
N VAL A 43 3.34 14.97 -11.59
CA VAL A 43 4.25 16.12 -11.68
C VAL A 43 4.27 16.68 -13.10
N HIS A 44 4.44 15.86 -14.14
CA HIS A 44 4.45 16.35 -15.52
C HIS A 44 3.11 16.92 -15.99
N SER A 45 1.99 16.40 -15.50
CA SER A 45 0.67 16.94 -15.86
C SER A 45 0.42 18.34 -15.30
N HIS A 46 0.92 18.63 -14.09
CA HIS A 46 0.71 19.94 -13.43
C HIS A 46 1.86 20.92 -13.70
N LEU A 47 3.10 20.42 -13.76
CA LEU A 47 4.33 21.19 -14.00
C LEU A 47 4.88 20.83 -15.39
N ASN A 48 4.28 21.41 -16.42
CA ASN A 48 4.70 21.24 -17.81
C ASN A 48 5.53 22.44 -18.30
N GLU A 49 5.99 22.42 -19.56
CA GLU A 49 6.83 23.47 -20.15
C GLU A 49 6.15 24.86 -20.20
N THR A 50 4.81 24.91 -20.10
CA THR A 50 4.03 26.15 -20.10
C THR A 50 3.70 26.65 -18.70
N THR A 51 3.81 25.80 -17.68
CA THR A 51 3.55 26.17 -16.29
C THR A 51 4.68 27.06 -15.78
N GLN A 52 4.35 28.33 -15.49
CA GLN A 52 5.28 29.24 -14.84
C GLN A 52 5.02 29.30 -13.34
N TYR A 53 6.07 29.57 -12.58
CA TYR A 53 5.92 29.78 -11.14
C TYR A 53 5.16 31.07 -10.87
N ASP A 54 4.08 30.95 -10.08
CA ASP A 54 3.33 32.07 -9.54
C ASP A 54 3.03 31.79 -8.05
N PRO A 55 3.47 32.66 -7.11
CA PRO A 55 3.30 32.42 -5.68
C PRO A 55 1.83 32.33 -5.23
N GLU A 56 0.91 32.99 -5.93
CA GLU A 56 -0.52 32.96 -5.57
C GLU A 56 -1.15 31.59 -5.90
N THR A 57 -0.77 30.99 -7.04
CA THR A 57 -1.32 29.71 -7.51
C THR A 57 -0.49 28.49 -7.08
N ALA A 58 0.80 28.66 -6.76
CA ALA A 58 1.70 27.56 -6.40
C ALA A 58 1.18 26.71 -5.23
N LYS A 59 0.56 27.36 -4.23
CA LYS A 59 -0.03 26.66 -3.08
C LYS A 59 -1.17 25.73 -3.53
N GLU A 60 -2.08 26.24 -4.36
CA GLU A 60 -3.23 25.48 -4.86
C GLU A 60 -2.79 24.30 -5.74
N ILE A 61 -1.82 24.53 -6.62
CA ILE A 61 -1.22 23.48 -7.46
C ILE A 61 -0.62 22.38 -6.56
N SER A 62 0.15 22.75 -5.53
CA SER A 62 0.77 21.77 -4.62
C SER A 62 -0.26 20.93 -3.84
N LEU A 63 -1.35 21.55 -3.39
CA LEU A 63 -2.44 20.88 -2.69
C LEU A 63 -3.16 19.90 -3.63
N THR A 64 -3.45 20.34 -4.85
CA THR A 64 -4.11 19.54 -5.88
C THR A 64 -3.26 18.33 -6.27
N MET A 65 -1.98 18.54 -6.55
CA MET A 65 -1.03 17.46 -6.85
C MET A 65 -0.95 16.45 -5.70
N THR A 66 -0.85 16.91 -4.45
CA THR A 66 -0.74 16.02 -3.29
C THR A 66 -2.04 15.21 -3.08
N ALA A 67 -3.20 15.83 -3.27
CA ALA A 67 -4.48 15.14 -3.20
C ALA A 67 -4.60 14.05 -4.27
N GLU A 68 -4.23 14.39 -5.51
CA GLU A 68 -4.25 13.46 -6.63
C GLU A 68 -3.28 12.28 -6.43
N LEU A 69 -2.04 12.55 -5.98
CA LEU A 69 -1.07 11.51 -5.66
C LEU A 69 -1.62 10.54 -4.61
N ARG A 70 -2.19 11.07 -3.54
CA ARG A 70 -2.77 10.25 -2.48
C ARG A 70 -3.89 9.37 -3.02
N ASP A 71 -4.76 9.91 -3.84
CA ASP A 71 -5.93 9.18 -4.36
C ASP A 71 -5.49 8.09 -5.36
N ARG A 72 -4.56 8.41 -6.27
CA ARG A 72 -3.99 7.42 -7.20
C ARG A 72 -3.20 6.32 -6.49
N VAL A 73 -2.42 6.65 -5.46
CA VAL A 73 -1.68 5.63 -4.68
C VAL A 73 -2.63 4.74 -3.88
N LYS A 74 -3.73 5.30 -3.33
CA LYS A 74 -4.75 4.51 -2.64
C LYS A 74 -5.45 3.51 -3.57
N GLN A 75 -5.67 3.87 -4.83
CA GLN A 75 -6.25 2.97 -5.84
C GLN A 75 -5.35 1.76 -6.18
N LEU A 76 -4.07 1.78 -5.79
CA LEU A 76 -3.20 0.61 -5.95
C LEU A 76 -3.41 -0.46 -4.87
N GLU A 77 -4.21 -0.17 -3.83
CA GLU A 77 -4.64 -1.11 -2.80
C GLU A 77 -3.50 -1.91 -2.16
N PHE A 78 -2.35 -1.25 -1.94
CA PHE A 78 -1.22 -1.88 -1.25
C PHE A 78 -1.63 -2.29 0.17
N GLU A 79 -1.29 -3.52 0.55
CA GLU A 79 -1.53 -3.99 1.91
C GLU A 79 -0.35 -3.61 2.82
N ARG A 80 -0.62 -3.61 4.13
CA ARG A 80 0.29 -3.17 5.18
C ARG A 80 1.25 -4.25 5.65
#